data_AF-A0A0F2NCQ5-F1
#
_entry.id   AF-A0A0F2NCQ5-F1
#
_cell.length_a   1.000
_cell.length_b   1.000
_cell.length_c   1.000
_cell.angle_alpha   90.00
_cell.angle_beta   90.00
_cell.angle_gamma   90.00
#
_symmetry.space_group_name_H-M   'P 1'
#
loop_
_entity.id
_entity.type
_entity.pdbx_description
1 polymer ?
#
loop_
_entity_poly.entity_id
_entity_poly.type
_entity_poly.pdbx_seq_one_letter_code
_entity_poly.pdbx_strand_id
1 'polypeptide(L)'
;MKIAFHFDADHERFDRYYGLPVIKEIFLALLCKDTSSLHLKVFAGNICVLDYLRDKKNREELLRGFFTPPRPVWQSMRPDFIDFLFNRKIFTLAFEGISARLRDTLHEVLLNDDTYLGGQQVHEANPVHWVLYGASLLPSYRLVGSNLRLFYSTGHGDEKDEGLAEDFRAALPFSSVTFEELEVHHTILDSYSSYEHASRVANLSSKLYDHLNLLADQMMLRLTDLAPSLYRSMYQTITEFEDIESPEELTKAAQACRKMLETMANQLSPPEDHSEKIGGQSKSGYIDRLQAYISNTPSGSVLLSQLEDINSRSYKILDQTYRGTYNDDPRMEAGRLLIGLLIFINDVITLAAPSSKPPV
;
A
#
# COMPACT_ATOMS: atom_id res chain seq x y z
N MET A 1 0.62 -1.09 -5.35
CA MET A 1 0.43 -1.72 -6.69
C MET A 1 -0.13 -0.68 -7.67
N LYS A 2 -0.29 -1.01 -8.97
CA LYS A 2 -1.01 -0.15 -9.94
C LYS A 2 -2.29 -0.85 -10.42
N ILE A 3 -3.46 -0.25 -10.23
CA ILE A 3 -4.77 -0.80 -10.64
C ILE A 3 -5.45 0.16 -11.60
N ALA A 4 -5.95 -0.33 -12.72
CA ALA A 4 -6.79 0.40 -13.67
C ALA A 4 -8.26 0.00 -13.53
N PHE A 5 -9.14 0.98 -13.36
CA PHE A 5 -10.60 0.84 -13.38
C PHE A 5 -11.14 1.42 -14.69
N HIS A 6 -12.09 0.71 -15.31
CA HIS A 6 -12.57 0.99 -16.66
C HIS A 6 -14.04 1.38 -16.64
N PHE A 7 -14.40 2.35 -17.46
CA PHE A 7 -15.74 2.92 -17.54
C PHE A 7 -16.17 3.10 -18.99
N ASP A 8 -17.44 2.85 -19.27
CA ASP A 8 -18.05 3.12 -20.59
C ASP A 8 -18.24 4.62 -20.78
N ALA A 9 -17.31 5.27 -21.48
CA ALA A 9 -17.38 6.71 -21.71
C ALA A 9 -18.49 7.14 -22.68
N ASP A 10 -19.09 6.21 -23.41
CA ASP A 10 -20.21 6.50 -24.31
C ASP A 10 -21.58 6.39 -23.61
N HIS A 11 -21.60 6.12 -22.30
CA HIS A 11 -22.84 6.02 -21.52
C HIS A 11 -23.55 7.38 -21.37
N GLU A 12 -24.90 7.36 -21.46
CA GLU A 12 -25.74 8.57 -21.46
C GLU A 12 -25.56 9.44 -20.21
N ARG A 13 -25.24 8.82 -19.06
CA ARG A 13 -24.93 9.48 -17.78
C ARG A 13 -23.86 10.57 -17.91
N PHE A 14 -22.94 10.44 -18.86
CA PHE A 14 -21.85 11.40 -18.99
C PHE A 14 -22.19 12.66 -19.77
N ASP A 15 -23.38 12.79 -20.40
CA ASP A 15 -23.94 13.97 -21.07
C ASP A 15 -22.94 15.13 -21.35
N ARG A 16 -21.87 14.82 -22.11
CA ARG A 16 -20.75 15.71 -22.52
C ARG A 16 -19.64 16.02 -21.50
N TYR A 17 -19.78 15.70 -20.21
CA TYR A 17 -18.73 15.82 -19.20
C TYR A 17 -17.91 14.53 -19.07
N TYR A 18 -16.81 14.51 -19.82
CA TYR A 18 -15.93 13.35 -19.97
C TYR A 18 -15.26 12.96 -18.64
N GLY A 19 -15.62 11.82 -18.06
CA GLY A 19 -14.93 11.18 -16.92
C GLY A 19 -15.01 11.91 -15.57
N LEU A 20 -15.30 13.22 -15.52
CA LEU A 20 -15.35 14.01 -14.29
C LEU A 20 -16.36 13.49 -13.26
N PRO A 21 -17.59 13.07 -13.63
CA PRO A 21 -18.52 12.47 -12.68
C PRO A 21 -17.94 11.21 -12.00
N VAL A 22 -17.27 10.35 -12.78
CA VAL A 22 -16.59 9.14 -12.28
C VAL A 22 -15.46 9.51 -11.32
N ILE A 23 -14.62 10.49 -11.70
CA ILE A 23 -13.52 10.95 -10.86
C ILE A 23 -14.05 11.46 -9.51
N LYS A 24 -15.09 12.30 -9.53
CA LYS A 24 -15.70 12.84 -8.30
C LYS A 24 -16.27 11.72 -7.43
N GLU A 25 -16.95 10.73 -8.01
CA GLU A 25 -17.50 9.59 -7.28
C GLU A 25 -16.40 8.74 -6.62
N ILE A 26 -15.34 8.39 -7.36
CA ILE A 26 -14.24 7.61 -6.82
C ILE A 26 -13.47 8.40 -5.75
N PHE A 27 -13.23 9.69 -5.97
CA PHE A 27 -12.54 10.52 -4.99
C PHE A 27 -13.37 10.70 -3.73
N LEU A 28 -14.70 10.83 -3.85
CA LEU A 28 -15.58 10.83 -2.70
C LEU A 28 -15.53 9.49 -1.96
N ALA A 29 -15.59 8.37 -2.67
CA ALA A 29 -15.47 7.04 -2.08
C ALA A 29 -14.13 6.85 -1.35
N LEU A 30 -13.04 7.38 -1.91
CA LEU A 30 -11.72 7.42 -1.26
C LEU A 30 -11.71 8.29 -0.01
N LEU A 31 -12.30 9.49 -0.06
CA LEU A 31 -12.34 10.45 1.05
C LEU A 31 -13.28 10.02 2.19
N CYS A 32 -14.32 9.27 1.89
CA CYS A 32 -15.17 8.63 2.89
C CYS A 32 -14.47 7.47 3.61
N LYS A 33 -13.32 7.03 3.09
CA LYS A 33 -12.42 6.10 3.77
C LYS A 33 -11.29 6.89 4.40
N ASP A 34 -10.60 6.22 5.30
CA ASP A 34 -9.46 6.85 5.93
C ASP A 34 -8.35 7.12 4.91
N THR A 35 -8.05 8.40 4.72
CA THR A 35 -7.11 8.85 3.70
C THR A 35 -5.72 9.12 4.25
N SER A 36 -5.48 9.09 5.57
CA SER A 36 -4.26 9.69 6.13
C SER A 36 -2.97 9.05 5.64
N SER A 37 -2.98 7.73 5.38
CA SER A 37 -1.84 6.99 4.83
C SER A 37 -1.84 6.87 3.30
N LEU A 38 -2.80 7.50 2.61
CA LEU A 38 -2.87 7.43 1.16
C LEU A 38 -1.79 8.30 0.53
N HIS A 39 -0.97 7.66 -0.29
CA HIS A 39 -0.14 8.34 -1.27
C HIS A 39 -0.36 7.65 -2.61
N LEU A 40 -1.26 8.23 -3.41
CA LEU A 40 -1.64 7.70 -4.71
C LEU A 40 -1.24 8.66 -5.82
N LYS A 41 -0.78 8.09 -6.94
CA LYS A 41 -0.69 8.79 -8.21
C LYS A 41 -1.79 8.29 -9.12
N VAL A 42 -2.59 9.19 -9.65
CA VAL A 42 -3.75 8.89 -10.47
C VAL A 42 -3.47 9.28 -11.91
N PHE A 43 -3.64 8.32 -12.80
CA PHE A 43 -3.58 8.51 -14.24
C PHE A 43 -4.99 8.42 -14.80
N ALA A 44 -5.35 9.32 -15.70
CA ALA A 44 -6.67 9.37 -16.31
C ALA A 44 -6.53 9.47 -17.82
N GLY A 45 -7.50 8.91 -18.54
CA GLY A 45 -7.55 8.99 -19.99
C GLY A 45 -8.24 7.79 -20.60
N ASN A 46 -8.05 7.62 -21.90
CA ASN A 46 -8.68 6.55 -22.66
C ASN A 46 -7.66 5.49 -23.01
N ILE A 47 -8.08 4.24 -22.91
CA ILE A 47 -7.31 3.17 -23.54
C ILE A 47 -7.61 3.18 -25.04
N CYS A 48 -6.55 3.30 -25.84
CA CYS A 48 -6.65 3.34 -27.30
C CYS A 48 -6.25 1.99 -27.87
N VAL A 49 -7.22 1.22 -28.36
CA VAL A 49 -6.96 -0.09 -29.01
C VAL A 49 -7.01 -0.03 -30.55
N LEU A 50 -7.18 1.16 -31.13
CA LEU A 50 -7.41 1.35 -32.57
C LEU A 50 -6.29 0.75 -33.45
N ASP A 51 -5.04 0.81 -33.01
CA ASP A 51 -3.92 0.25 -33.76
C ASP A 51 -3.89 -1.30 -33.72
N TYR A 52 -4.47 -1.90 -32.68
CA TYR A 52 -4.62 -3.35 -32.55
C TYR A 52 -5.83 -3.92 -33.32
N LEU A 53 -6.77 -3.06 -33.73
CA LEU A 53 -7.97 -3.44 -34.46
C LEU A 53 -7.73 -3.72 -35.95
N ARG A 54 -6.58 -3.33 -36.51
CA ARG A 54 -6.30 -3.41 -37.95
C ARG A 54 -5.95 -4.82 -38.45
N ASP A 55 -5.43 -5.68 -37.58
CA ASP A 55 -5.01 -7.05 -37.91
C ASP A 55 -5.57 -8.02 -36.85
N LYS A 56 -6.12 -9.15 -37.32
CA LYS A 56 -6.59 -10.25 -36.45
C LYS A 56 -5.47 -10.74 -35.52
N LYS A 57 -4.23 -10.81 -36.00
CA LYS A 57 -3.08 -11.24 -35.19
C LYS A 57 -2.83 -10.27 -34.03
N ASN A 58 -2.86 -8.96 -34.29
CA ASN A 58 -2.68 -7.94 -33.26
C ASN A 58 -3.82 -7.96 -32.23
N ARG A 59 -5.05 -8.26 -32.67
CA ARG A 59 -6.19 -8.43 -31.78
C ARG A 59 -6.03 -9.63 -30.84
N GLU A 60 -5.57 -10.77 -31.35
CA GLU A 60 -5.28 -11.95 -30.52
C GLU A 60 -4.16 -11.69 -29.52
N GLU A 61 -3.10 -10.99 -29.95
CA GLU A 61 -1.99 -10.59 -29.07
C GLU A 61 -2.44 -9.62 -27.98
N LEU A 62 -3.28 -8.64 -28.31
CA LEU A 62 -3.90 -7.72 -27.36
C LEU A 62 -4.69 -8.49 -26.31
N LEU A 63 -5.62 -9.35 -26.73
CA LEU A 63 -6.48 -10.11 -25.82
C LEU A 63 -5.67 -11.06 -24.94
N ARG A 64 -4.67 -11.75 -25.51
CA ARG A 64 -3.77 -12.61 -24.75
C ARG A 64 -2.97 -11.82 -23.73
N GLY A 65 -2.39 -10.69 -24.13
CA GLY A 65 -1.63 -9.83 -23.23
C GLY A 65 -2.49 -9.24 -22.12
N PHE A 66 -3.75 -8.91 -22.40
CA PHE A 66 -4.67 -8.30 -21.46
C PHE A 66 -5.27 -9.30 -20.45
N PHE A 67 -5.80 -10.43 -20.92
CA PHE A 67 -6.52 -11.40 -20.09
C PHE A 67 -5.65 -12.56 -19.61
N THR A 68 -4.51 -12.81 -20.25
CA THR A 68 -3.61 -13.91 -19.87
C THR A 68 -2.18 -13.40 -19.72
N PRO A 69 -1.94 -12.44 -18.82
CA PRO A 69 -0.60 -11.94 -18.59
C PRO A 69 0.31 -13.07 -18.08
N PRO A 70 1.61 -13.01 -18.39
CA PRO A 70 2.57 -14.06 -18.02
C PRO A 70 2.74 -14.22 -16.49
N ARG A 71 2.26 -13.25 -15.71
CA ARG A 71 2.17 -13.33 -14.25
C ARG A 71 0.72 -13.16 -13.83
N PRO A 72 0.26 -13.88 -12.80
CA PRO A 72 -1.08 -13.66 -12.27
C PRO A 72 -1.18 -12.23 -11.75
N VAL A 73 -2.19 -11.51 -12.24
CA VAL A 73 -2.54 -10.17 -11.79
C VAL A 73 -3.99 -10.22 -11.32
N TRP A 74 -4.34 -9.37 -10.36
CA TRP A 74 -5.76 -9.22 -10.02
C TRP A 74 -6.54 -8.69 -11.22
N GLN A 75 -7.68 -9.30 -11.51
CA GLN A 75 -8.58 -8.89 -12.58
C GLN A 75 -10.01 -9.24 -12.19
N SER A 76 -10.92 -8.29 -12.36
CA SER A 76 -12.37 -8.47 -12.20
C SER A 76 -13.06 -7.65 -13.29
N MET A 77 -13.44 -8.31 -14.38
CA MET A 77 -14.04 -7.67 -15.56
C MET A 77 -15.46 -8.18 -15.78
N ARG A 78 -16.32 -7.32 -16.31
CA ARG A 78 -17.64 -7.77 -16.77
C ARG A 78 -17.49 -8.76 -17.95
N PRO A 79 -18.42 -9.72 -18.10
CA PRO A 79 -18.37 -10.68 -19.20
C PRO A 79 -18.39 -10.05 -20.60
N ASP A 80 -19.05 -8.90 -20.74
CA ASP A 80 -19.20 -8.14 -21.98
C ASP A 80 -18.05 -7.17 -22.25
N PHE A 81 -17.03 -7.08 -21.37
CA PHE A 81 -15.92 -6.13 -21.49
C PHE A 81 -15.24 -6.13 -22.86
N ILE A 82 -15.07 -7.32 -23.46
CA ILE A 82 -14.44 -7.46 -24.79
C ILE A 82 -15.23 -6.71 -25.87
N ASP A 83 -16.56 -6.74 -25.79
CA ASP A 83 -17.41 -6.04 -26.74
C ASP A 83 -17.30 -4.52 -26.54
N PHE A 84 -17.23 -4.05 -25.29
CA PHE A 84 -16.97 -2.64 -24.98
C PHE A 84 -15.60 -2.20 -25.50
N LEU A 85 -14.55 -3.00 -25.27
CA LEU A 85 -13.17 -2.68 -25.63
C LEU A 85 -13.01 -2.35 -27.11
N PHE A 86 -13.77 -3.01 -27.98
CA PHE A 86 -13.64 -2.84 -29.43
C PHE A 86 -14.69 -1.93 -30.05
N ASN A 87 -15.81 -1.68 -29.37
CA ASN A 87 -16.93 -0.95 -29.96
C ASN A 87 -17.25 0.38 -29.26
N ARG A 88 -16.68 0.64 -28.09
CA ARG A 88 -16.95 1.86 -27.31
C ARG A 88 -15.66 2.53 -26.84
N LYS A 89 -15.78 3.79 -26.45
CA LYS A 89 -14.70 4.50 -25.75
C LYS A 89 -14.66 4.04 -24.29
N ILE A 90 -13.50 3.59 -23.86
CA ILE A 90 -13.27 3.21 -22.46
C ILE A 90 -12.44 4.29 -21.79
N PHE A 91 -13.08 5.03 -20.88
CA PHE A 91 -12.38 5.90 -19.95
C PHE A 91 -11.80 5.06 -18.82
N THR A 92 -10.57 5.38 -18.44
CA THR A 92 -9.80 4.59 -17.48
C THR A 92 -9.19 5.49 -16.43
N LEU A 93 -9.33 5.07 -15.18
CA LEU A 93 -8.62 5.65 -14.04
C LEU A 93 -7.66 4.62 -13.47
N ALA A 94 -6.36 4.89 -13.56
CA ALA A 94 -5.33 4.04 -13.00
C ALA A 94 -4.71 4.66 -11.75
N PHE A 95 -4.74 3.91 -10.64
CA PHE A 95 -4.17 4.28 -9.35
C PHE A 95 -2.88 3.52 -9.13
N GLU A 96 -1.78 4.26 -9.05
CA GLU A 96 -0.48 3.76 -8.61
C GLU A 96 -0.29 4.06 -7.12
N GLY A 97 0.22 3.08 -6.37
CA GLY A 97 0.39 3.15 -4.92
C GLY A 97 -0.78 2.58 -4.11
N ILE A 98 -1.81 2.07 -4.77
CA ILE A 98 -3.01 1.53 -4.09
C ILE A 98 -2.72 0.21 -3.36
N SER A 99 -3.42 -0.02 -2.23
CA SER A 99 -3.39 -1.27 -1.46
C SER A 99 -4.48 -2.25 -1.93
N ALA A 100 -4.35 -3.54 -1.58
CA ALA A 100 -5.35 -4.55 -1.94
C ALA A 100 -6.72 -4.24 -1.31
N ARG A 101 -6.73 -3.89 -0.01
CA ARG A 101 -7.94 -3.47 0.72
C ARG A 101 -8.65 -2.31 0.04
N LEU A 102 -7.91 -1.26 -0.34
CA LEU A 102 -8.52 -0.10 -0.99
C LEU A 102 -9.03 -0.43 -2.40
N ARG A 103 -8.28 -1.24 -3.16
CA ARG A 103 -8.72 -1.77 -4.45
C ARG A 103 -10.06 -2.50 -4.32
N ASP A 104 -10.16 -3.45 -3.38
CA ASP A 104 -11.36 -4.26 -3.19
C ASP A 104 -12.54 -3.41 -2.75
N THR A 105 -12.30 -2.47 -1.84
CA THR A 105 -13.32 -1.48 -1.41
C THR A 105 -13.83 -0.65 -2.57
N LEU A 106 -12.94 -0.11 -3.41
CA LEU A 106 -13.36 0.68 -4.59
C LEU A 106 -14.09 -0.20 -5.60
N HIS A 107 -13.61 -1.41 -5.83
CA HIS A 107 -14.30 -2.36 -6.70
C HIS A 107 -15.73 -2.60 -6.24
N GLU A 108 -15.94 -2.89 -4.95
CA GLU A 108 -17.26 -3.11 -4.37
C GLU A 108 -18.19 -1.90 -4.48
N VAL A 109 -17.68 -0.69 -4.25
CA VAL A 109 -18.46 0.55 -4.41
C VAL A 109 -18.89 0.72 -5.87
N LEU A 110 -17.98 0.47 -6.81
CA LEU A 110 -18.19 0.67 -8.24
C LEU A 110 -19.04 -0.42 -8.90
N LEU A 111 -19.25 -1.58 -8.27
CA LEU A 111 -20.10 -2.64 -8.81
C LEU A 111 -21.55 -2.20 -9.05
N ASN A 112 -22.02 -1.16 -8.35
CA ASN A 112 -23.36 -0.62 -8.51
C ASN A 112 -23.46 0.47 -9.60
N ASP A 113 -22.36 0.87 -10.22
CA ASP A 113 -22.34 1.84 -11.30
C ASP A 113 -22.48 1.12 -12.66
N ASP A 114 -23.56 1.40 -13.38
CA ASP A 114 -23.83 0.79 -14.70
C ASP A 114 -22.72 1.07 -15.73
N THR A 115 -21.97 2.17 -15.54
CA THR A 115 -20.86 2.55 -16.41
C THR A 115 -19.58 1.78 -16.10
N TYR A 116 -19.48 1.13 -14.94
CA TYR A 116 -18.29 0.40 -14.53
C TYR A 116 -18.15 -0.92 -15.31
N LEU A 117 -17.00 -1.07 -15.96
CA LEU A 117 -16.69 -2.23 -16.81
C LEU A 117 -15.81 -3.27 -16.10
N GLY A 118 -15.19 -2.90 -14.98
CA GLY A 118 -14.29 -3.74 -14.21
C GLY A 118 -12.93 -3.11 -13.96
N GLY A 119 -12.07 -3.86 -13.26
CA GLY A 119 -10.73 -3.43 -12.89
C GLY A 119 -9.68 -4.49 -13.16
N GLN A 120 -8.43 -4.06 -13.35
CA GLN A 120 -7.29 -4.96 -13.36
C GLN A 120 -6.02 -4.32 -12.83
N GLN A 121 -5.14 -5.17 -12.31
CA GLN A 121 -3.80 -4.79 -11.94
C GLN A 121 -2.91 -4.67 -13.18
N VAL A 122 -2.26 -3.51 -13.28
CA VAL A 122 -1.34 -3.16 -14.37
C VAL A 122 0.05 -3.69 -14.01
N HIS A 123 0.71 -4.32 -14.98
CA HIS A 123 2.07 -4.84 -14.85
C HIS A 123 2.87 -4.43 -16.08
N GLU A 124 3.65 -3.35 -15.97
CA GLU A 124 4.24 -2.67 -17.13
C GLU A 124 5.39 -3.44 -17.81
N ALA A 125 5.85 -4.56 -17.24
CA ALA A 125 6.70 -5.50 -18.00
C ALA A 125 5.93 -6.32 -19.05
N ASN A 126 4.59 -6.24 -19.06
CA ASN A 126 3.77 -6.74 -20.14
C ASN A 126 3.62 -5.64 -21.20
N PRO A 127 4.08 -5.85 -22.44
CA PRO A 127 4.01 -4.84 -23.50
C PRO A 127 2.60 -4.28 -23.73
N VAL A 128 1.57 -5.12 -23.67
CA VAL A 128 0.18 -4.69 -23.85
C VAL A 128 -0.25 -3.77 -22.71
N HIS A 129 0.08 -4.11 -21.47
CA HIS A 129 -0.23 -3.25 -20.33
C HIS A 129 0.52 -1.92 -20.40
N TRP A 130 1.78 -1.94 -20.83
CA TRP A 130 2.53 -0.70 -21.01
C TRP A 130 1.91 0.19 -22.08
N VAL A 131 1.56 -0.33 -23.26
CA VAL A 131 0.92 0.48 -24.31
C VAL A 131 -0.41 1.06 -23.83
N LEU A 132 -1.27 0.23 -23.24
CA LEU A 132 -2.62 0.65 -22.83
C LEU A 132 -2.62 1.59 -21.62
N TYR A 133 -1.71 1.42 -20.66
CA TYR A 133 -1.76 2.13 -19.37
C TYR A 133 -0.56 3.01 -19.08
N GLY A 134 0.63 2.61 -19.53
CA GLY A 134 1.86 3.36 -19.32
C GLY A 134 2.03 4.49 -20.33
N ALA A 135 1.85 4.17 -21.62
CA ALA A 135 2.03 5.12 -22.71
C ALA A 135 0.75 5.92 -23.04
N SER A 136 -0.44 5.35 -22.84
CA SER A 136 -1.71 6.00 -23.24
C SER A 136 -2.32 6.88 -22.15
N LEU A 137 -2.07 6.60 -20.87
CA LEU A 137 -2.67 7.38 -19.78
C LEU A 137 -1.71 8.44 -19.28
N LEU A 138 -2.22 9.64 -19.06
CA LEU A 138 -1.44 10.74 -18.52
C LEU A 138 -1.64 10.84 -17.01
N PRO A 139 -0.59 11.18 -16.25
CA PRO A 139 -0.75 11.50 -14.84
C PRO A 139 -1.59 12.77 -14.69
N SER A 140 -2.68 12.69 -13.94
CA SER A 140 -3.61 13.81 -13.76
C SER A 140 -3.63 14.33 -12.32
N TYR A 141 -3.49 13.43 -11.33
CA TYR A 141 -3.62 13.82 -9.92
C TYR A 141 -2.63 13.09 -9.01
N ARG A 142 -2.28 13.73 -7.88
CA ARG A 142 -1.68 13.08 -6.72
C ARG A 142 -2.57 13.27 -5.51
N LEU A 143 -2.88 12.18 -4.83
CA LEU A 143 -3.58 12.19 -3.55
C LEU A 143 -2.58 11.90 -2.43
N VAL A 144 -2.48 12.80 -1.47
CA VAL A 144 -1.62 12.65 -0.27
C VAL A 144 -2.44 12.98 0.96
N GLY A 145 -2.85 11.97 1.72
CA GLY A 145 -3.82 12.21 2.77
C GLY A 145 -5.18 12.64 2.17
N SER A 146 -5.78 13.64 2.80
CA SER A 146 -6.91 14.39 2.29
C SER A 146 -6.51 15.59 1.41
N ASN A 147 -5.30 15.62 0.87
CA ASN A 147 -4.84 16.67 -0.04
C ASN A 147 -4.81 16.17 -1.48
N LEU A 148 -5.37 16.96 -2.39
CA LEU A 148 -5.34 16.74 -3.82
C LEU A 148 -4.32 17.69 -4.47
N ARG A 149 -3.48 17.15 -5.35
CA ARG A 149 -2.60 17.94 -6.21
C ARG A 149 -2.93 17.65 -7.66
N LEU A 150 -3.25 18.69 -8.42
CA LEU A 150 -3.50 18.60 -9.86
C LEU A 150 -2.16 18.75 -10.58
N PHE A 151 -1.85 17.78 -11.45
CA PHE A 151 -0.64 17.87 -12.24
C PHE A 151 -0.77 18.88 -13.37
N TYR A 152 0.29 19.63 -13.62
CA TYR A 152 0.45 20.48 -14.79
C TYR A 152 1.88 20.34 -15.35
N SER A 153 2.04 20.56 -16.65
CA SER A 153 3.36 20.71 -17.30
C SER A 153 3.58 22.20 -17.57
N THR A 154 4.83 22.67 -17.69
CA THR A 154 5.15 24.03 -18.11
C THR A 154 5.63 24.07 -19.55
N GLY A 155 4.96 24.83 -20.41
CA GLY A 155 5.31 24.96 -21.83
C GLY A 155 4.29 25.73 -22.68
N HIS A 156 3.05 25.85 -22.21
CA HIS A 156 1.92 26.43 -22.95
C HIS A 156 1.01 27.34 -22.09
N GLY A 157 1.58 28.39 -21.48
CA GLY A 157 0.91 29.69 -21.26
C GLY A 157 -0.30 29.81 -20.30
N ASP A 158 -1.07 28.76 -20.02
CA ASP A 158 -2.25 28.72 -19.12
C ASP A 158 -2.57 27.25 -18.74
N GLU A 159 -1.59 26.54 -18.15
CA GLU A 159 -1.68 25.07 -17.95
C GLU A 159 -2.32 24.63 -16.63
N LYS A 160 -2.59 25.56 -15.71
CA LYS A 160 -3.29 25.26 -14.46
C LYS A 160 -4.79 25.37 -14.67
N ASP A 161 -5.47 24.23 -14.60
CA ASP A 161 -6.93 24.17 -14.64
C ASP A 161 -7.53 24.64 -13.31
N GLU A 162 -7.55 25.96 -13.10
CA GLU A 162 -8.12 26.59 -11.92
C GLU A 162 -9.62 26.31 -11.80
N GLY A 163 -10.33 26.19 -12.93
CA GLY A 163 -11.75 25.83 -12.94
C GLY A 163 -11.99 24.45 -12.34
N LEU A 164 -11.23 23.45 -12.77
CA LEU A 164 -11.30 22.10 -12.19
C LEU A 164 -10.88 22.09 -10.70
N ALA A 165 -9.88 22.88 -10.33
CA ALA A 165 -9.45 23.00 -8.94
C ALA A 165 -10.55 23.59 -8.05
N GLU A 166 -11.21 24.67 -8.50
CA GLU A 166 -12.38 25.26 -7.81
C GLU A 166 -13.52 24.26 -7.69
N ASP A 167 -13.81 23.53 -8.78
CA ASP A 167 -14.81 22.48 -8.81
C ASP A 167 -14.56 21.40 -7.76
N PHE A 168 -13.32 20.94 -7.59
CA PHE A 168 -12.97 19.97 -6.55
C PHE A 168 -13.02 20.55 -5.15
N ARG A 169 -12.59 21.81 -4.95
CA ARG A 169 -12.71 22.50 -3.65
C ARG A 169 -14.18 22.64 -3.23
N ALA A 170 -15.08 22.88 -4.19
CA ALA A 170 -16.50 23.04 -3.93
C ALA A 170 -17.25 21.71 -3.74
N ALA A 171 -16.91 20.68 -4.52
CA ALA A 171 -17.67 19.44 -4.57
C ALA A 171 -17.18 18.34 -3.63
N LEU A 172 -15.91 18.37 -3.20
CA LEU A 172 -15.29 17.27 -2.46
C LEU A 172 -14.63 17.74 -1.15
N PRO A 173 -14.67 16.92 -0.08
CA PRO A 173 -14.15 17.30 1.23
C PRO A 173 -12.61 17.14 1.33
N PHE A 174 -11.86 17.69 0.37
CA PHE A 174 -10.41 17.76 0.46
C PHE A 174 -9.96 18.85 1.45
N SER A 175 -8.91 18.59 2.22
CA SER A 175 -8.28 19.58 3.11
C SER A 175 -7.58 20.68 2.31
N SER A 176 -6.96 20.32 1.18
CA SER A 176 -6.39 21.27 0.25
C SER A 176 -6.39 20.75 -1.18
N VAL A 177 -6.49 21.67 -2.14
CA VAL A 177 -6.39 21.41 -3.58
C VAL A 177 -5.35 22.35 -4.16
N THR A 178 -4.18 21.80 -4.51
CA THR A 178 -3.02 22.55 -5.01
C THR A 178 -2.56 22.02 -6.37
N PHE A 179 -1.51 22.60 -6.93
CA PHE A 179 -0.92 22.19 -8.20
C PHE A 179 0.48 21.60 -7.99
N GLU A 180 0.83 20.57 -8.75
CA GLU A 180 2.15 19.95 -8.78
C GLU A 180 2.68 19.93 -10.22
N GLU A 181 3.90 20.44 -10.42
CA GLU A 181 4.52 20.48 -11.74
C GLU A 181 5.17 19.13 -12.08
N LEU A 182 4.94 18.65 -13.30
CA LEU A 182 5.56 17.41 -13.82
C LEU A 182 6.93 17.64 -14.46
N GLU A 183 7.34 18.90 -14.64
CA GLU A 183 8.54 19.27 -15.41
C GLU A 183 8.54 18.58 -16.78
N VAL A 184 9.60 17.83 -17.12
CA VAL A 184 9.69 17.04 -18.36
C VAL A 184 9.13 15.63 -18.24
N HIS A 185 8.70 15.20 -17.05
CA HIS A 185 8.27 13.84 -16.83
C HIS A 185 6.98 13.50 -17.57
N HIS A 186 6.88 12.25 -18.06
CA HIS A 186 5.75 11.76 -18.87
C HIS A 186 5.56 12.52 -20.21
N THR A 187 6.57 13.27 -20.66
CA THR A 187 6.62 13.89 -21.99
C THR A 187 7.49 13.06 -22.93
N ILE A 188 7.48 13.39 -24.23
CA ILE A 188 8.40 12.80 -25.22
C ILE A 188 9.88 13.08 -24.92
N LEU A 189 10.16 14.07 -24.06
CA LEU A 189 11.51 14.42 -23.62
C LEU A 189 11.94 13.65 -22.35
N ASP A 190 11.04 12.88 -21.74
CA ASP A 190 11.34 12.09 -20.56
C ASP A 190 12.15 10.85 -20.93
N SER A 191 13.43 10.81 -20.55
CA SER A 191 14.29 9.64 -20.73
C SER A 191 13.81 8.38 -20.00
N TYR A 192 12.89 8.53 -19.04
CA TYR A 192 12.34 7.44 -18.24
C TYR A 192 10.94 6.97 -18.72
N SER A 193 10.41 7.55 -19.80
CA SER A 193 9.11 7.16 -20.39
C SER A 193 9.14 5.91 -21.29
N SER A 194 10.32 5.29 -21.47
CA SER A 194 10.49 4.14 -22.36
C SER A 194 9.91 2.84 -21.78
N TYR A 195 9.52 1.92 -22.66
CA TYR A 195 9.10 0.58 -22.28
C TYR A 195 10.19 -0.16 -21.51
N GLU A 196 11.46 -0.02 -21.91
CA GLU A 196 12.58 -0.67 -21.23
C GLU A 196 12.72 -0.19 -19.79
N HIS A 197 12.51 1.09 -19.52
CA HIS A 197 12.55 1.62 -18.17
C HIS A 197 11.34 1.11 -17.35
N ALA A 198 10.13 1.24 -17.87
CA ALA A 198 8.91 0.77 -17.21
C ALA A 198 8.97 -0.73 -16.89
N SER A 199 9.44 -1.55 -17.83
CA SER A 199 9.65 -2.98 -17.66
C SER A 199 10.71 -3.28 -16.58
N ARG A 200 11.80 -2.52 -16.51
CA ARG A 200 12.81 -2.66 -15.43
C ARG A 200 12.23 -2.32 -14.07
N VAL A 201 11.46 -1.23 -13.94
CA VAL A 201 10.82 -0.83 -12.69
C VAL A 201 9.81 -1.89 -12.23
N ALA A 202 8.94 -2.37 -13.12
CA ALA A 202 7.98 -3.43 -12.81
C ALA A 202 8.67 -4.73 -12.38
N ASN A 203 9.76 -5.10 -13.05
CA ASN A 203 10.55 -6.29 -12.69
C ASN A 203 11.29 -6.12 -11.35
N LEU A 204 11.83 -4.93 -11.06
CA LEU A 204 12.44 -4.63 -9.77
C LEU A 204 11.41 -4.74 -8.65
N SER A 205 10.23 -4.11 -8.82
CA SER A 205 9.13 -4.19 -7.86
C SER A 205 8.74 -5.64 -7.59
N SER A 206 8.60 -6.47 -8.63
CA SER A 206 8.28 -7.89 -8.48
C SER A 206 9.36 -8.64 -7.69
N LYS A 207 10.64 -8.43 -8.01
CA LYS A 207 11.75 -9.07 -7.28
C LYS A 207 11.79 -8.65 -5.81
N LEU A 208 11.48 -7.38 -5.51
CA LEU A 208 11.38 -6.91 -4.13
C LEU A 208 10.22 -7.60 -3.39
N TYR A 209 9.05 -7.70 -4.02
CA TYR A 209 7.92 -8.44 -3.45
C TYR A 209 8.26 -9.91 -3.19
N ASP A 210 8.85 -10.59 -4.16
CA ASP A 210 9.24 -12.01 -4.01
C ASP A 210 10.22 -12.19 -2.83
N HIS A 211 11.17 -11.27 -2.67
CA HIS A 211 12.14 -11.34 -1.57
C HIS A 211 11.50 -11.05 -0.21
N LEU A 212 10.60 -10.06 -0.13
CA LEU A 212 9.87 -9.76 1.10
C LEU A 212 8.93 -10.89 1.51
N ASN A 213 8.26 -11.52 0.54
CA ASN A 213 7.41 -12.69 0.79
C ASN A 213 8.23 -13.88 1.28
N LEU A 214 9.40 -14.13 0.69
CA LEU A 214 10.31 -15.17 1.17
C LEU A 214 10.75 -14.93 2.63
N LEU A 215 11.06 -13.69 2.99
CA LEU A 215 11.39 -13.33 4.38
C LEU A 215 10.21 -13.57 5.33
N ALA A 216 9.00 -13.19 4.91
CA ALA A 216 7.78 -13.45 5.68
C ALA A 216 7.54 -14.95 5.86
N ASP A 217 7.66 -15.74 4.79
CA ASP A 217 7.49 -17.20 4.84
C ASP A 217 8.52 -17.88 5.76
N GLN A 218 9.78 -17.43 5.71
CA GLN A 218 10.84 -17.93 6.59
C GLN A 218 10.59 -17.56 8.06
N MET A 219 10.16 -16.33 8.33
CA MET A 219 9.77 -15.88 9.67
C MET A 219 8.60 -16.73 10.19
N MET A 220 7.59 -16.97 9.35
CA MET A 220 6.41 -17.79 9.66
C MET A 220 6.76 -19.23 10.00
N LEU A 221 7.65 -19.85 9.21
CA LEU A 221 8.14 -21.20 9.47
C LEU A 221 8.81 -21.28 10.85
N ARG A 222 9.74 -20.36 11.14
CA ARG A 222 10.45 -20.32 12.43
C ARG A 222 9.52 -20.04 13.60
N LEU A 223 8.56 -19.13 13.45
CA LEU A 223 7.57 -18.82 14.48
C LEU A 223 6.70 -20.03 14.82
N THR A 224 6.32 -20.82 13.81
CA THR A 224 5.51 -22.03 13.99
C THR A 224 6.26 -23.08 14.80
N ASP A 225 7.56 -23.23 14.57
CA ASP A 225 8.38 -24.24 15.24
C ASP A 225 8.86 -23.78 16.63
N LEU A 226 9.22 -22.50 16.78
CA LEU A 226 9.91 -21.98 17.97
C LEU A 226 9.02 -21.24 18.95
N ALA A 227 7.95 -20.57 18.48
CA ALA A 227 7.13 -19.70 19.32
C ALA A 227 5.67 -19.56 18.84
N PRO A 228 4.83 -20.61 18.93
CA PRO A 228 3.44 -20.56 18.45
C PRO A 228 2.57 -19.47 19.09
N SER A 229 2.83 -19.10 20.35
CA SER A 229 2.11 -18.00 21.00
C SER A 229 2.47 -16.63 20.41
N LEU A 230 3.70 -16.49 19.89
CA LEU A 230 4.16 -15.26 19.27
C LEU A 230 3.49 -15.05 17.91
N TYR A 231 3.20 -16.13 17.17
CA TYR A 231 2.38 -16.07 15.95
C TYR A 231 1.01 -15.42 16.21
N ARG A 232 0.28 -15.84 17.26
CA ARG A 232 -1.01 -15.23 17.61
C ARG A 232 -0.88 -13.76 17.99
N SER A 233 0.15 -13.42 18.77
CA SER A 233 0.42 -12.03 19.14
C SER A 233 0.77 -11.17 17.92
N MET A 234 1.50 -11.73 16.96
CA MET A 234 1.88 -11.05 15.73
C MET A 234 0.68 -10.80 14.83
N TYR A 235 -0.18 -11.80 14.64
CA TYR A 235 -1.43 -11.64 13.92
C TYR A 235 -2.29 -10.52 14.53
N GLN A 236 -2.53 -10.58 15.85
CA GLN A 236 -3.28 -9.55 16.56
C GLN A 236 -2.65 -8.16 16.37
N THR A 237 -1.32 -8.06 16.50
CA THR A 237 -0.61 -6.79 16.32
C THR A 237 -0.81 -6.25 14.91
N ILE A 238 -0.55 -7.04 13.86
CA ILE A 238 -0.70 -6.60 12.46
C ILE A 238 -2.13 -6.12 12.19
N THR A 239 -3.15 -6.85 12.64
CA THR A 239 -4.56 -6.44 12.47
C THR A 239 -4.85 -5.12 13.17
N GLU A 240 -4.35 -4.91 14.39
CA GLU A 240 -4.50 -3.62 15.08
C GLU A 240 -3.84 -2.45 14.34
N PHE A 241 -2.79 -2.70 13.54
CA PHE A 241 -2.17 -1.69 12.69
C PHE A 241 -2.93 -1.44 11.38
N GLU A 242 -3.58 -2.46 10.82
CA GLU A 242 -4.38 -2.34 9.59
C GLU A 242 -5.63 -1.47 9.80
N ASP A 243 -6.17 -1.46 11.02
CA ASP A 243 -7.41 -0.77 11.40
C ASP A 243 -7.18 0.54 12.18
N ILE A 244 -6.00 1.15 12.08
CA ILE A 244 -5.76 2.46 12.72
C ILE A 244 -6.50 3.56 11.95
N GLU A 245 -7.64 3.98 12.48
CA GLU A 245 -8.40 5.14 12.02
C GLU A 245 -8.44 6.26 13.07
N SER A 246 -8.27 5.91 14.34
CA SER A 246 -8.39 6.80 15.50
C SER A 246 -7.14 6.84 16.38
N PRO A 247 -6.96 7.92 17.18
CA PRO A 247 -5.99 7.97 18.28
C PRO A 247 -6.07 6.77 19.24
N GLU A 248 -7.27 6.28 19.52
CA GLU A 248 -7.47 5.17 20.45
C GLU A 248 -6.91 3.86 19.87
N GLU A 249 -7.10 3.63 18.58
CA GLU A 249 -6.52 2.48 17.86
C GLU A 249 -5.00 2.58 17.76
N LEU A 250 -4.46 3.78 17.55
CA LEU A 250 -3.01 3.99 17.60
C LEU A 250 -2.42 3.61 18.96
N THR A 251 -3.13 3.92 20.05
CA THR A 251 -2.73 3.48 21.41
C THR A 251 -2.76 1.95 21.53
N LYS A 252 -3.82 1.30 21.02
CA LYS A 252 -3.94 -0.17 21.02
C LYS A 252 -2.77 -0.80 20.25
N ALA A 253 -2.51 -0.35 19.03
CA ALA A 253 -1.41 -0.82 18.19
C ALA A 253 -0.04 -0.70 18.89
N ALA A 254 0.24 0.44 19.54
CA ALA A 254 1.47 0.61 20.31
C ALA A 254 1.56 -0.31 21.54
N GLN A 255 0.42 -0.59 22.20
CA GLN A 255 0.36 -1.57 23.29
C GLN A 255 0.54 -3.01 22.79
N ALA A 256 -0.01 -3.37 21.63
CA ALA A 256 0.19 -4.68 21.02
C ALA A 256 1.65 -4.94 20.66
N CYS A 257 2.38 -3.94 20.16
CA CYS A 257 3.84 -4.04 19.96
C CYS A 257 4.57 -4.46 21.26
N ARG A 258 4.24 -3.82 22.39
CA ARG A 258 4.85 -4.12 23.69
C ARG A 258 4.47 -5.52 24.18
N LYS A 259 3.20 -5.89 24.02
CA LYS A 259 2.71 -7.24 24.36
C LYS A 259 3.40 -8.32 23.51
N MET A 260 3.71 -8.02 22.25
CA MET A 260 4.44 -8.94 21.38
C MET A 260 5.90 -9.11 21.84
N LEU A 261 6.59 -8.03 22.22
CA LEU A 261 7.91 -8.10 22.83
C LEU A 261 7.91 -8.90 24.14
N GLU A 262 6.91 -8.67 25.00
CA GLU A 262 6.75 -9.42 26.25
C GLU A 262 6.49 -10.91 25.99
N THR A 263 5.65 -11.23 25.01
CA THR A 263 5.38 -12.62 24.59
C THR A 263 6.66 -13.30 24.09
N MET A 264 7.47 -12.59 23.30
CA MET A 264 8.76 -13.11 22.84
C MET A 264 9.72 -13.33 24.01
N ALA A 265 9.81 -12.37 24.94
CA ALA A 265 10.64 -12.50 26.13
C ALA A 265 10.25 -13.73 26.95
N ASN A 266 8.95 -13.95 27.17
CA ASN A 266 8.45 -15.09 27.93
C ASN A 266 8.73 -16.45 27.28
N GLN A 267 8.88 -16.49 25.95
CA GLN A 267 9.23 -17.71 25.21
C GLN A 267 10.74 -17.97 25.24
N LEU A 268 11.56 -16.94 25.00
CA LEU A 268 13.03 -17.09 24.91
C LEU A 268 13.72 -17.15 26.27
N SER A 269 13.16 -16.43 27.25
CA SER A 269 13.68 -16.32 28.62
C SER A 269 12.48 -16.21 29.58
N PRO A 270 11.83 -17.35 29.91
CA PRO A 270 10.71 -17.37 30.83
C PRO A 270 11.11 -16.74 32.18
N PRO A 271 10.22 -15.99 32.85
CA PRO A 271 10.52 -15.48 34.18
C PRO A 271 10.80 -16.65 35.14
N GLU A 272 11.92 -16.59 35.86
CA GLU A 272 12.19 -17.53 36.95
C GLU A 272 11.16 -17.32 38.07
N ASP A 273 10.64 -18.39 38.67
CA ASP A 273 9.60 -18.40 39.73
C ASP A 273 10.01 -17.64 41.03
N HIS A 274 11.17 -17.00 41.06
CA HIS A 274 11.76 -16.33 42.22
C HIS A 274 12.21 -14.87 41.96
N SER A 275 11.47 -14.08 41.18
CA SER A 275 11.71 -12.62 41.18
C SER A 275 11.14 -12.01 42.47
N GLU A 276 12.01 -11.75 43.45
CA GLU A 276 11.69 -10.96 44.64
C GLU A 276 11.06 -9.62 44.25
N LYS A 277 9.89 -9.31 44.84
CA LYS A 277 9.25 -8.00 44.74
C LYS A 277 10.09 -6.96 45.48
N ILE A 278 11.02 -6.32 44.79
CA ILE A 278 11.63 -5.08 45.30
C ILE A 278 10.73 -3.91 44.86
N GLY A 279 10.04 -3.29 45.81
CA GLY A 279 9.51 -1.92 45.64
C GLY A 279 8.18 -1.74 44.92
N GLY A 280 7.23 -2.68 45.01
CA GLY A 280 5.80 -2.37 44.79
C GLY A 280 5.36 -1.99 43.36
N GLN A 281 6.23 -2.06 42.35
CA GLN A 281 5.84 -2.03 40.94
C GLN A 281 6.21 -3.35 40.27
N SER A 282 5.22 -4.19 40.00
CA SER A 282 5.35 -5.27 39.03
C SER A 282 5.34 -4.64 37.62
N LYS A 283 6.48 -4.09 37.19
CA LYS A 283 6.79 -3.92 35.77
C LYS A 283 7.62 -5.13 35.38
N SER A 284 7.05 -6.00 34.56
CA SER A 284 7.72 -7.18 34.04
C SER A 284 9.05 -6.76 33.39
N GLY A 285 10.17 -7.27 33.90
CA GLY A 285 11.52 -7.04 33.36
C GLY A 285 11.73 -7.73 32.00
N TYR A 286 10.73 -7.75 31.12
CA TYR A 286 10.80 -8.44 29.83
C TYR A 286 11.86 -7.81 28.92
N ILE A 287 12.05 -6.49 28.98
CA ILE A 287 13.13 -5.79 28.29
C ILE A 287 14.48 -6.28 28.84
N ASP A 288 14.66 -6.29 30.16
CA ASP A 288 15.92 -6.73 30.77
C ASP A 288 16.23 -8.20 30.44
N ARG A 289 15.21 -9.07 30.42
CA ARG A 289 15.33 -10.47 29.99
C ARG A 289 15.74 -10.59 28.52
N LEU A 290 15.13 -9.80 27.63
CA LEU A 290 15.53 -9.76 26.22
C LEU A 290 16.95 -9.23 26.06
N GLN A 291 17.33 -8.18 26.78
CA GLN A 291 18.68 -7.65 26.76
C GLN A 291 19.70 -8.70 27.23
N ALA A 292 19.41 -9.41 28.32
CA ALA A 292 20.26 -10.49 28.82
C ALA A 292 20.39 -11.64 27.81
N TYR A 293 19.30 -12.05 27.18
CA TYR A 293 19.30 -13.07 26.13
C TYR A 293 20.16 -12.65 24.93
N ILE A 294 19.97 -11.42 24.44
CA ILE A 294 20.65 -10.87 23.26
C ILE A 294 22.14 -10.61 23.53
N SER A 295 22.51 -10.17 24.74
CA SER A 295 23.88 -9.83 25.11
C SER A 295 24.85 -11.02 24.99
N ASN A 296 24.33 -12.24 25.03
CA ASN A 296 25.12 -13.47 24.89
C ASN A 296 25.33 -13.89 23.43
N THR A 297 24.96 -13.06 22.46
CA THR A 297 25.00 -13.39 21.02
C THR A 297 26.00 -12.53 20.24
N PRO A 298 26.61 -13.03 19.14
CA PRO A 298 27.60 -12.30 18.36
C PRO A 298 27.07 -10.98 17.75
N SER A 299 25.76 -10.91 17.48
CA SER A 299 25.07 -9.73 16.93
C SER A 299 24.42 -8.86 18.01
N GLY A 300 24.77 -9.08 19.29
CA GLY A 300 24.07 -8.50 20.42
C GLY A 300 23.99 -6.98 20.42
N SER A 301 25.07 -6.28 20.06
CA SER A 301 25.11 -4.81 20.09
C SER A 301 24.11 -4.15 19.12
N VAL A 302 23.95 -4.71 17.92
CA VAL A 302 22.99 -4.20 16.92
C VAL A 302 21.56 -4.44 17.37
N LEU A 303 21.26 -5.64 17.86
CA LEU A 303 19.92 -6.00 18.34
C LEU A 303 19.52 -5.24 19.60
N LEU A 304 20.46 -4.95 20.50
CA LEU A 304 20.20 -4.09 21.66
C LEU A 304 19.82 -2.68 21.24
N SER A 305 20.54 -2.10 20.26
CA SER A 305 20.20 -0.78 19.72
C SER A 305 18.83 -0.77 19.03
N GLN A 306 18.48 -1.81 18.29
CA GLN A 306 17.14 -1.95 17.69
C GLN A 306 16.05 -2.07 18.75
N LEU A 307 16.27 -2.87 19.80
CA LEU A 307 15.34 -3.02 20.92
C LEU A 307 15.09 -1.68 21.63
N GLU A 308 16.16 -0.90 21.87
CA GLU A 308 16.05 0.44 22.44
C GLU A 308 15.27 1.40 21.55
N ASP A 309 15.52 1.41 20.23
CA ASP A 309 14.79 2.24 19.28
C ASP A 309 13.29 1.88 19.23
N ILE A 310 12.96 0.58 19.09
CA ILE A 310 11.58 0.09 19.08
C ILE A 310 10.86 0.49 20.38
N ASN A 311 11.51 0.27 21.53
CA ASN A 311 10.93 0.59 22.83
C ASN A 311 10.70 2.10 22.96
N SER A 312 11.70 2.92 22.61
CA SER A 312 11.63 4.39 22.63
C SER A 312 10.51 4.92 21.74
N ARG A 313 10.39 4.43 20.49
CA ARG A 313 9.32 4.82 19.57
C ARG A 313 7.95 4.41 20.07
N SER A 314 7.81 3.21 20.65
CA SER A 314 6.54 2.78 21.23
C SER A 314 6.08 3.72 22.37
N TYR A 315 7.01 4.17 23.21
CA TYR A 315 6.72 5.16 24.26
C TYR A 315 6.38 6.53 23.69
N LYS A 316 7.10 6.98 22.64
CA LYS A 316 6.84 8.25 21.98
C LYS A 316 5.42 8.30 21.41
N ILE A 317 4.99 7.24 20.70
CA ILE A 317 3.64 7.15 20.13
C ILE A 317 2.58 7.20 21.24
N LEU A 318 2.78 6.46 22.33
CA LEU A 318 1.86 6.48 23.48
C LEU A 318 1.77 7.87 24.12
N ASP A 319 2.91 8.51 24.39
CA ASP A 319 2.97 9.84 25.01
C ASP A 319 2.33 10.92 24.12
N GLN A 320 2.60 10.91 22.82
CA GLN A 320 1.98 11.82 21.85
C GLN A 320 0.45 11.65 21.80
N THR A 321 -0.01 10.40 21.86
CA THR A 321 -1.45 10.09 21.85
C THR A 321 -2.14 10.58 23.11
N TYR A 322 -1.55 10.34 24.30
CA TYR A 322 -2.11 10.82 25.56
C TYR A 322 -2.12 12.35 25.69
N ARG A 323 -1.15 13.04 25.08
CA ARG A 323 -1.07 14.51 25.07
C ARG A 323 -1.91 15.16 23.99
N GLY A 324 -2.42 14.40 23.02
CA GLY A 324 -3.13 14.94 21.85
C GLY A 324 -2.24 15.81 20.95
N THR A 325 -0.91 15.69 21.05
CA THR A 325 0.05 16.50 20.30
C THR A 325 0.64 15.68 19.15
N TYR A 326 0.03 15.80 17.97
CA TYR A 326 0.52 15.19 16.74
C TYR A 326 1.33 16.22 15.94
N ASN A 327 2.66 16.17 16.06
CA ASN A 327 3.56 17.02 15.26
C ASN A 327 3.91 16.40 13.91
N ASP A 328 3.79 15.06 13.78
CA ASP A 328 4.09 14.26 12.59
C ASP A 328 2.88 13.36 12.26
N ASP A 329 2.81 12.77 11.07
CA ASP A 329 1.83 11.72 10.76
C ASP A 329 2.10 10.50 11.65
N PRO A 330 1.31 10.28 12.71
CA PRO A 330 1.61 9.27 13.71
C PRO A 330 1.48 7.85 13.16
N ARG A 331 0.78 7.66 12.02
CA ARG A 331 0.56 6.35 11.42
C ARG A 331 1.72 5.90 10.56
N MET A 332 2.39 6.84 9.87
CA MET A 332 3.68 6.56 9.24
C MET A 332 4.71 6.08 10.27
N GLU A 333 4.78 6.74 11.42
CA GLU A 333 5.66 6.32 12.52
C GLU A 333 5.22 4.97 13.12
N ALA A 334 3.91 4.74 13.24
CA ALA A 334 3.36 3.45 13.63
C ALA A 334 3.76 2.33 12.63
N GLY A 335 3.59 2.55 11.32
CA GLY A 335 3.98 1.60 10.29
C GLY A 335 5.49 1.29 10.32
N ARG A 336 6.33 2.31 10.55
CA ARG A 336 7.78 2.12 10.75
C ARG A 336 8.08 1.30 12.00
N LEU A 337 7.36 1.53 13.10
CA LEU A 337 7.48 0.75 14.32
C LEU A 337 7.12 -0.72 14.08
N LEU A 338 6.02 -1.00 13.38
CA LEU A 338 5.62 -2.37 13.03
C LEU A 338 6.69 -3.07 12.20
N ILE A 339 7.16 -2.45 11.12
CA ILE A 339 8.20 -3.02 10.25
C ILE A 339 9.48 -3.28 11.05
N GLY A 340 9.93 -2.31 11.85
CA GLY A 340 11.12 -2.47 12.70
C GLY A 340 10.98 -3.62 13.70
N LEU A 341 9.80 -3.75 14.31
CA LEU A 341 9.50 -4.82 15.24
C LEU A 341 9.47 -6.21 14.58
N LEU A 342 8.90 -6.34 13.37
CA LEU A 342 8.92 -7.59 12.62
C LEU A 342 10.35 -8.01 12.23
N ILE A 343 11.17 -7.06 11.80
CA ILE A 343 12.60 -7.29 11.51
C ILE A 343 13.33 -7.76 12.77
N PHE A 344 13.15 -7.04 13.88
CA PHE A 344 13.78 -7.38 15.15
C PHE A 344 13.39 -8.79 15.64
N ILE A 345 12.10 -9.14 15.56
CA ILE A 345 11.63 -10.47 15.92
C ILE A 345 12.27 -11.53 15.02
N ASN A 346 12.29 -11.31 13.70
CA ASN A 346 12.94 -12.23 12.77
C ASN A 346 14.42 -12.45 13.10
N ASP A 347 15.15 -11.38 13.41
CA ASP A 347 16.57 -11.45 13.71
C ASP A 347 16.83 -12.18 15.03
N VAL A 348 16.05 -11.88 16.09
CA VAL A 348 16.16 -12.57 17.39
C VAL A 348 15.81 -14.05 17.27
N ILE A 349 14.74 -14.40 16.56
CA ILE A 349 14.36 -15.80 16.33
C ILE A 349 15.41 -16.51 15.46
N THR A 350 16.09 -15.79 14.57
CA THR A 350 17.18 -16.36 13.77
C THR A 350 18.38 -16.79 14.61
N LEU A 351 18.59 -16.15 15.76
CA LEU A 351 19.62 -16.53 16.73
C LEU A 351 19.22 -17.72 17.59
N ALA A 352 17.92 -17.99 17.76
CA ALA A 352 17.45 -19.15 18.49
C ALA A 352 17.75 -20.43 17.71
N ALA A 353 18.47 -21.36 18.33
CA ALA A 353 18.71 -22.68 17.74
C ALA A 353 17.35 -23.40 17.53
N PRO A 354 17.17 -24.18 16.44
CA PRO A 354 15.99 -25.01 16.25
C PRO A 354 15.79 -25.88 17.50
N SER A 355 14.59 -25.91 18.08
CA SER A 355 14.35 -26.70 19.29
C SER A 355 14.62 -28.18 18.97
N SER A 356 15.51 -28.82 19.73
CA SER A 356 15.74 -30.28 19.64
C SER A 356 14.62 -31.09 20.32
N LYS A 357 13.63 -30.39 20.88
CA LYS A 357 12.48 -30.97 21.57
C LYS A 357 11.20 -30.54 20.87
N PRO A 358 10.28 -31.48 20.54
CA PRO A 358 9.02 -31.14 19.92
C PRO A 358 8.18 -30.26 20.85
N PRO A 359 7.33 -29.37 20.29
CA PRO A 359 6.39 -28.59 21.09
C PRO A 359 5.43 -29.53 21.84
N VAL A 360 5.23 -29.26 23.13
CA VAL A 360 4.32 -30.01 24.02
C VAL A 360 2.88 -29.57 23.80
#